data_AF-A0A971H357-F1
#
_entry.id   AF-A0A971H357-F1
#
_cell.length_a   1.000
_cell.length_b   1.000
_cell.length_c   1.000
_cell.angle_alpha   90.00
_cell.angle_beta   90.00
_cell.angle_gamma   90.00
#
_symmetry.space_group_name_H-M   'P 1'
#
loop_
_entity.id
_entity.type
_entity.pdbx_description
1 polymer ?
#
loop_
_entity_poly.entity_id
_entity_poly.type
_entity_poly.pdbx_seq_one_letter_code
_entity_poly.pdbx_strand_id
1 'polypeptide(L)'
;MRKSFLFKSIVAIALTLLFAASALAISGPYSVHSSVISGTGAVQAVLTSQEFTVPAGSTAVITRYQHYNPSSGYINKKLGKQVYSITEKKDMADKKGVGLLELPAGEYRFIIGGTVGCTGLLEYKLYP
;
A
#
# COMPACT_ATOMS: atom_id res chain seq x y z
N MET A 1 43.02 -31.65 -37.87
CA MET A 1 41.65 -31.27 -38.32
C MET A 1 40.73 -32.36 -37.77
N ARG A 2 39.75 -32.17 -36.88
CA ARG A 2 38.74 -31.11 -36.70
C ARG A 2 38.57 -30.71 -35.23
N LYS A 3 38.11 -29.47 -35.04
CA LYS A 3 37.91 -28.71 -33.80
C LYS A 3 36.69 -29.18 -32.98
N SER A 4 36.77 -28.93 -31.68
CA SER A 4 35.75 -28.98 -30.62
C SER A 4 34.51 -28.10 -30.89
N PHE A 5 33.40 -28.35 -30.19
CA PHE A 5 32.43 -27.38 -29.60
C PHE A 5 31.25 -28.19 -28.99
N LEU A 6 31.21 -28.45 -27.67
CA LEU A 6 30.54 -27.64 -26.64
C LEU A 6 29.22 -26.99 -27.10
N PHE A 7 28.08 -27.60 -26.76
CA PHE A 7 26.80 -26.89 -26.67
C PHE A 7 26.24 -27.01 -25.25
N LYS A 8 26.54 -25.95 -24.48
CA LYS A 8 25.89 -25.59 -23.22
C LYS A 8 24.57 -24.88 -23.55
N SER A 9 23.56 -25.16 -22.73
CA SER A 9 22.52 -24.23 -22.23
C SER A 9 22.09 -23.06 -23.11
N ILE A 10 20.88 -23.13 -23.66
CA ILE A 10 20.09 -21.99 -24.17
C ILE A 10 18.69 -22.18 -23.56
N VAL A 11 18.38 -21.58 -22.40
CA VAL A 11 17.79 -20.23 -22.26
C VAL A 11 16.58 -20.05 -23.16
N ALA A 12 15.41 -20.48 -22.68
CA ALA A 12 14.12 -20.03 -23.19
C ALA A 12 13.53 -19.04 -22.17
N ILE A 13 13.85 -17.77 -22.36
CA ILE A 13 13.25 -16.63 -21.65
C ILE A 13 11.83 -16.48 -22.19
N ALA A 14 10.84 -16.94 -21.44
CA ALA A 14 9.44 -16.60 -21.69
C ALA A 14 9.19 -15.19 -21.17
N LEU A 15 9.39 -14.21 -22.04
CA LEU A 15 9.01 -12.81 -21.84
C LEU A 15 7.48 -12.71 -22.05
N THR A 16 6.69 -12.94 -21.02
CA THR A 16 5.24 -12.64 -21.05
C THR A 16 5.03 -11.16 -20.73
N LEU A 17 5.09 -10.35 -21.78
CA LEU A 17 4.53 -9.01 -21.83
C LEU A 17 2.99 -9.07 -21.88
N LEU A 18 2.40 -8.01 -21.33
CA LEU A 18 1.04 -7.50 -21.56
C LEU A 18 -0.07 -7.95 -20.58
N PHE A 19 -0.21 -7.16 -19.50
CA PHE A 19 -1.54 -6.78 -18.99
C PHE A 19 -1.50 -5.30 -18.61
N ALA A 20 -1.66 -4.42 -19.60
CA ALA A 20 -2.09 -3.05 -19.34
C ALA A 20 -3.60 -3.09 -19.15
N ALA A 21 -4.05 -3.42 -17.93
CA ALA A 21 -5.43 -3.19 -17.56
C ALA A 21 -5.62 -1.67 -17.41
N SER A 22 -6.13 -1.03 -18.46
CA SER A 22 -6.66 0.33 -18.38
C SER A 22 -7.86 0.31 -17.44
N ALA A 23 -7.61 0.46 -16.14
CA ALA A 23 -8.65 0.65 -15.15
C ALA A 23 -9.37 1.95 -15.51
N LEU A 24 -10.64 1.84 -15.91
CA LEU A 24 -11.57 2.95 -15.91
C LEU A 24 -11.52 3.55 -14.50
N ALA A 25 -10.95 4.75 -14.37
CA ALA A 25 -10.95 5.49 -13.12
C ALA A 25 -12.41 5.85 -12.81
N ILE A 26 -13.10 4.95 -12.10
CA ILE A 26 -14.42 5.20 -11.53
C ILE A 26 -14.21 6.32 -10.52
N SER A 27 -14.52 7.55 -10.93
CA SER A 27 -14.38 8.74 -10.09
C SER A 27 -15.37 8.64 -8.91
N GLY A 28 -14.90 8.08 -7.81
CA GLY A 28 -15.61 7.97 -6.55
C GLY A 28 -14.62 8.03 -5.38
N PRO A 29 -15.07 8.39 -4.17
CA PRO A 29 -14.22 8.26 -3.00
C PRO A 29 -13.95 6.78 -2.73
N TYR A 30 -12.68 6.38 -2.82
CA TYR A 30 -12.20 5.07 -2.44
C TYR A 30 -11.95 5.03 -0.94
N SER A 31 -12.28 3.92 -0.28
CA SER A 31 -12.09 3.73 1.15
C SER A 31 -11.29 2.47 1.44
N VAL A 32 -10.28 2.59 2.31
CA VAL A 32 -9.43 1.50 2.76
C VAL A 32 -9.53 1.42 4.28
N HIS A 33 -9.85 0.22 4.78
CA HIS A 33 -10.02 -0.03 6.20
C HIS A 33 -8.91 -0.94 6.70
N SER A 34 -8.34 -0.63 7.86
CA SER A 34 -7.40 -1.54 8.53
C SER A 34 -7.76 -1.66 10.00
N SER A 35 -7.48 -2.82 10.61
CA SER A 35 -7.77 -3.05 12.02
C SER A 35 -6.76 -3.98 12.67
N VAL A 36 -6.61 -3.83 13.99
CA VAL A 36 -5.84 -4.76 14.84
C VAL A 36 -6.81 -5.81 15.40
N ILE A 37 -6.79 -7.02 14.84
CA ILE A 37 -7.76 -8.07 15.21
C ILE A 37 -7.27 -8.93 16.37
N SER A 38 -5.96 -9.15 16.46
CA SER A 38 -5.34 -9.87 17.58
C SER A 38 -3.92 -9.35 17.83
N GLY A 39 -3.49 -9.49 19.09
CA GLY A 39 -2.18 -9.09 19.57
C GLY A 39 -2.11 -9.28 21.08
N THR A 40 -1.21 -10.15 21.55
CA THR A 40 -0.79 -10.15 22.95
C THR A 40 0.24 -9.04 23.09
N GLY A 41 0.22 -8.25 24.17
CA GLY A 41 0.89 -6.94 24.29
C GLY A 41 2.40 -6.82 23.98
N ALA A 42 3.08 -7.86 23.48
CA ALA A 42 4.45 -7.87 22.99
C ALA A 42 4.63 -8.41 21.54
N VAL A 43 3.56 -8.87 20.86
CA VAL A 43 3.62 -9.49 19.52
C VAL A 43 2.83 -8.66 18.51
N GLN A 44 3.48 -8.45 17.35
CA GLN A 44 2.99 -7.71 16.19
C GLN A 44 1.50 -7.95 15.93
N ALA A 45 0.73 -6.85 15.96
CA ALA A 45 -0.66 -6.81 15.54
C ALA A 45 -0.86 -7.67 14.28
N VAL A 46 -1.80 -8.62 14.33
CA VAL A 46 -2.31 -9.24 13.10
C VAL A 46 -3.13 -8.18 12.40
N LEU A 47 -2.48 -7.51 11.47
CA LEU A 47 -3.07 -6.47 10.64
C LEU A 47 -3.95 -7.15 9.59
N THR A 48 -5.21 -6.78 9.51
CA THR A 48 -5.85 -6.72 8.19
C THR A 48 -5.28 -5.49 7.49
N SER A 49 -4.01 -5.58 7.09
CA SER A 49 -3.41 -4.56 6.26
C SER A 49 -4.06 -4.70 4.89
N GLN A 50 -4.94 -3.77 4.55
CA GLN A 50 -5.51 -3.75 3.22
C GLN A 50 -4.48 -3.12 2.29
N GLU A 51 -4.11 -3.89 1.29
CA GLU A 51 -3.34 -3.40 0.17
C GLU A 51 -4.29 -2.73 -0.81
N PHE A 52 -3.83 -1.64 -1.40
CA PHE A 52 -4.59 -0.93 -2.42
C PHE A 52 -3.64 -0.44 -3.51
N THR A 53 -4.18 -0.29 -4.71
CA THR A 53 -3.41 0.09 -5.90
C THR A 53 -3.89 1.43 -6.40
N VAL A 54 -2.96 2.34 -6.61
CA VAL A 54 -3.19 3.55 -7.42
C VAL A 54 -2.82 3.19 -8.86
N PRO A 55 -3.78 3.21 -9.80
CA PRO A 55 -3.53 2.77 -11.17
C PRO A 55 -2.53 3.69 -11.89
N ALA A 56 -1.86 3.13 -12.90
CA ALA A 56 -0.95 3.91 -13.76
C ALA A 56 -1.69 5.06 -14.45
N GLY A 57 -1.03 6.23 -14.54
CA GLY A 57 -1.66 7.44 -15.07
C GLY A 57 -2.71 8.03 -14.12
N SER A 58 -2.58 7.78 -12.82
CA SER A 58 -3.38 8.45 -11.80
C SER A 58 -2.57 8.78 -10.56
N THR A 59 -3.03 9.78 -9.81
CA THR A 59 -2.58 10.16 -8.48
C THR A 59 -3.74 10.01 -7.51
N ALA A 60 -3.52 9.31 -6.39
CA ALA A 60 -4.49 9.29 -5.30
C ALA A 60 -4.28 10.49 -4.39
N VAL A 61 -5.33 11.28 -4.17
CA VAL A 61 -5.37 12.39 -3.21
C VAL A 61 -6.19 11.96 -2.01
N ILE A 62 -5.53 11.86 -0.85
CA ILE A 62 -6.13 11.46 0.42
C ILE A 62 -7.03 12.60 0.90
N THR A 63 -8.32 12.31 1.01
CA THR A 63 -9.34 13.26 1.45
C THR A 63 -9.67 13.12 2.93
N ARG A 64 -9.40 11.95 3.52
CA ARG A 64 -9.66 11.70 4.93
C ARG A 64 -8.74 10.62 5.49
N TYR A 65 -8.33 10.83 6.73
CA TYR A 65 -7.74 9.78 7.57
C TYR A 65 -8.40 9.80 8.95
N GLN A 66 -8.61 8.63 9.52
CA GLN A 66 -9.04 8.48 10.90
C GLN A 66 -8.43 7.21 11.49
N HIS A 67 -7.89 7.31 12.70
CA HIS A 67 -7.51 6.18 13.55
C HIS A 67 -8.28 6.29 14.86
N TYR A 68 -8.95 5.21 15.24
CA TYR A 68 -9.70 5.10 16.48
C TYR A 68 -9.12 3.98 17.35
N ASN A 69 -8.86 4.29 18.62
CA ASN A 69 -8.53 3.29 19.63
C ASN A 69 -9.72 3.15 20.60
N PRO A 70 -10.42 2.00 20.60
CA PRO A 70 -11.58 1.81 21.46
C PRO A 70 -11.23 1.69 22.95
N SER A 71 -10.00 1.29 23.30
CA SER A 71 -9.61 1.11 24.70
C SER A 71 -9.50 2.43 25.47
N SER A 72 -9.17 3.52 24.77
CA SER A 72 -9.02 4.86 25.35
C SER A 72 -10.02 5.88 24.82
N GLY A 73 -10.82 5.51 23.82
CA GLY A 73 -11.67 6.44 23.07
C GLY A 73 -10.88 7.42 22.19
N TYR A 74 -9.57 7.24 22.04
CA TYR A 74 -8.70 8.16 21.31
C TYR A 74 -9.03 8.16 19.80
N ILE A 75 -9.08 9.35 19.21
CA ILE A 75 -9.25 9.56 17.77
C ILE A 75 -8.12 10.44 17.25
N ASN A 76 -7.38 9.95 16.25
CA ASN A 76 -6.45 10.74 15.46
C ASN A 76 -7.01 10.97 14.04
N LYS A 77 -6.92 12.20 13.55
CA LYS A 77 -7.31 12.56 12.17
C LYS A 77 -6.13 13.03 11.32
N LYS A 78 -4.92 13.09 11.89
CA LYS A 78 -3.71 13.49 11.18
C LYS A 78 -2.97 12.25 10.68
N LEU A 79 -2.82 12.17 9.36
CA LEU A 79 -2.04 11.11 8.74
C LEU A 79 -0.55 11.30 9.04
N GLY A 80 0.10 10.22 9.44
CA GLY A 80 1.55 10.10 9.60
C GLY A 80 2.07 8.97 8.71
N LYS A 81 2.79 8.02 9.29
CA LYS A 81 3.43 6.89 8.57
C LYS A 81 2.54 5.67 8.35
N GLN A 82 1.22 5.84 8.30
CA GLN A 82 0.28 4.72 8.20
C GLN A 82 0.15 4.16 6.78
N VAL A 83 0.70 4.83 5.78
CA VAL A 83 0.73 4.36 4.39
C VAL A 83 2.16 4.00 4.01
N TYR A 84 2.39 2.76 3.64
CA TYR A 84 3.66 2.27 3.12
C TYR A 84 3.54 2.01 1.62
N SER A 85 4.46 2.54 0.82
CA SER A 85 4.58 2.19 -0.60
C SER A 85 5.32 0.87 -0.73
N ILE A 86 4.64 -0.15 -1.23
CA ILE A 86 5.24 -1.45 -1.57
C ILE A 86 6.15 -1.28 -2.78
N THR A 87 5.71 -0.48 -3.76
CA THR A 87 6.46 -0.20 -4.99
C THR A 87 7.78 0.52 -4.71
N GLU A 88 7.78 1.57 -3.88
CA GLU A 88 8.98 2.35 -3.57
C GLU A 88 9.72 1.87 -2.30
N LYS A 89 9.17 0.89 -1.60
CA LYS A 89 9.70 0.30 -0.35
C LYS A 89 9.95 1.33 0.76
N LYS A 90 9.05 2.31 0.92
CA LYS A 90 9.18 3.39 1.92
C LYS A 90 7.84 3.83 2.50
N ASP A 91 7.88 4.44 3.68
CA ASP A 91 6.74 5.15 4.25
C ASP A 91 6.39 6.38 3.39
N MET A 92 5.10 6.60 3.14
CA MET A 92 4.58 7.77 2.44
C MET A 92 4.40 8.93 3.41
N ALA A 93 5.53 9.40 3.97
CA ALA A 93 5.59 10.52 4.89
C ALA A 93 6.80 11.42 4.58
N ASP A 94 6.72 12.68 4.98
CA ASP A 94 7.83 13.62 4.89
C ASP A 94 8.92 13.33 5.95
N LYS A 95 10.00 14.13 5.92
CA LYS A 95 11.12 13.99 6.87
C LYS A 95 10.73 14.24 8.34
N LYS A 96 9.58 14.87 8.60
CA LYS A 96 9.03 15.13 9.93
C LYS A 96 8.05 14.03 10.36
N GLY A 97 7.78 13.04 9.50
CA GLY A 97 6.84 11.95 9.76
C GLY A 97 5.38 12.31 9.50
N VAL A 98 5.10 13.43 8.83
CA VAL A 98 3.75 13.82 8.39
C VAL A 98 3.41 13.07 7.10
N GLY A 99 2.24 12.44 7.03
CA GLY A 99 1.82 11.65 5.88
C GLY A 99 1.66 12.48 4.62
N LEU A 100 2.14 11.95 3.49
CA LEU A 100 1.91 12.53 2.18
C LEU A 100 0.44 12.35 1.80
N LEU A 101 -0.21 13.43 1.35
CA LEU A 101 -1.61 13.41 0.95
C LEU A 101 -1.79 13.05 -0.52
N GLU A 102 -0.71 13.01 -1.29
CA GLU A 102 -0.70 12.62 -2.69
C GLU A 102 0.17 11.38 -2.85
N LEU A 103 -0.42 10.34 -3.43
CA LEU A 103 0.26 9.07 -3.68
C LEU A 103 0.29 8.84 -5.19
N PRO A 104 1.49 8.70 -5.80
CA PRO A 104 1.60 8.39 -7.21
C PRO A 104 1.07 6.97 -7.51
N ALA A 105 1.01 6.62 -8.79
CA ALA A 105 0.72 5.25 -9.22
C ALA A 105 1.64 4.23 -8.51
N GLY A 106 1.05 3.14 -8.03
CA GLY A 106 1.79 2.12 -7.29
C GLY A 106 0.92 1.28 -6.36
N GLU A 107 1.57 0.33 -5.70
CA GLU A 107 0.99 -0.55 -4.69
C GLU A 107 1.33 -0.03 -3.29
N TYR A 108 0.32 -0.03 -2.43
CA TYR A 108 0.40 0.52 -1.09
C TYR A 108 -0.21 -0.41 -0.06
N ARG A 109 0.27 -0.28 1.17
CA ARG A 109 -0.29 -0.94 2.34
C ARG A 109 -0.74 0.10 3.35
N PHE A 110 -2.00 0.03 3.77
CA PHE A 110 -2.51 0.83 4.87
C PHE A 110 -2.41 0.06 6.19
N ILE A 111 -1.78 0.66 7.19
CA ILE A 111 -1.37 0.00 8.44
C ILE A 111 -1.85 0.80 9.65
N ILE A 112 -2.46 0.10 10.60
CA ILE A 112 -2.87 0.65 11.90
C ILE A 112 -2.22 -0.15 13.01
N GLY A 113 -1.37 0.51 13.81
CA GLY A 113 -0.85 -0.06 15.05
C GLY A 113 -1.74 0.29 16.24
N GLY A 114 -1.46 -0.32 17.39
CA GLY A 114 -2.15 -0.06 18.65
C GLY A 114 -2.59 -1.35 19.33
N THR A 115 -3.55 -1.23 20.25
CA THR A 115 -4.17 -2.35 20.95
C THR A 115 -5.21 -3.05 20.07
N VAL A 116 -5.59 -4.27 20.45
CA VAL A 116 -6.69 -5.00 19.80
C VAL A 116 -7.94 -4.12 19.72
N GLY A 117 -8.60 -4.14 18.57
CA GLY A 117 -9.76 -3.32 18.27
C GLY A 117 -9.46 -1.94 17.69
N CYS A 118 -8.19 -1.50 17.64
CA CYS A 118 -7.83 -0.29 16.91
C CYS A 118 -8.27 -0.40 15.45
N THR A 119 -8.88 0.65 14.91
CA THR A 119 -9.33 0.72 13.52
C THR A 119 -8.77 1.96 12.83
N GLY A 120 -8.59 1.87 11.52
CA GLY A 120 -8.29 3.00 10.67
C GLY A 120 -9.15 3.02 9.43
N LEU A 121 -9.37 4.24 8.96
CA LEU A 121 -10.03 4.59 7.72
C LEU A 121 -9.12 5.53 6.94
N LEU A 122 -8.91 5.21 5.67
CA LEU A 122 -8.29 6.08 4.69
C LEU A 122 -9.24 6.27 3.52
N GLU A 123 -9.61 7.50 3.21
CA GLU A 123 -10.41 7.83 2.03
C GLU A 123 -9.56 8.65 1.05
N TYR A 124 -9.68 8.34 -0.24
CA TYR A 124 -8.98 9.06 -1.29
C TYR A 124 -9.80 9.17 -2.57
N LYS A 125 -9.40 10.10 -3.45
CA LYS A 125 -9.92 10.22 -4.81
C LYS A 125 -8.79 10.01 -5.80
N LEU A 126 -9.10 9.44 -6.96
CA LEU A 126 -8.15 9.32 -8.06
C LEU A 126 -8.32 10.49 -9.03
N TYR A 127 -7.18 11.09 -9.41
CA TYR A 127 -7.08 12.09 -10.46
C TYR A 127 -6.14 11.57 -11.55
N PRO A 128 -6.46 11.77 -12.85
CA PRO A 128 -5.57 11.43 -13.95
C PRO A 128 -4.31 12.31 -13.97
#